data_AF-A0A8H7GV62-F1
#
_entry.id   AF-A0A8H7GV62-F1
#
_cell.length_a   1.000
_cell.length_b   1.000
_cell.length_c   1.000
_cell.angle_alpha   90.00
_cell.angle_beta   90.00
_cell.angle_gamma   90.00
#
_symmetry.space_group_name_H-M   'P 1'
#
loop_
_entity.id
_entity.type
_entity.pdbx_description
1 polymer ?
#
loop_
_entity_poly.entity_id
_entity_poly.type
_entity_poly.pdbx_seq_one_letter_code
_entity_poly.pdbx_strand_id
1 'polypeptide(L)'
;MNLPDSALTFLDEFIGLYTRDESVEKIARGDPQFRLPTINVHCFEKFSSDEPEPSMQELYRRVHSRITKIIDFPAPFDDFHFHLVRKVAPTKPMFCVTFQLPREVAFRKK
;
A
#
# COMPACT_ATOMS: atom_id res chain seq x y z
N MET A 1 7.37 -4.26 -4.47
CA MET A 1 6.65 -4.36 -5.76
C MET A 1 7.09 -3.22 -6.67
N ASN A 2 8.02 -3.47 -7.60
CA ASN A 2 8.59 -2.46 -8.50
C ASN A 2 7.98 -2.55 -9.91
N LEU A 3 6.65 -2.39 -9.99
CA LEU A 3 5.90 -2.34 -11.24
C LEU A 3 4.89 -1.18 -11.17
N PRO A 4 5.33 0.09 -11.33
CA PRO A 4 4.59 1.23 -10.79
C PRO A 4 3.25 1.53 -11.48
N ASP A 5 3.03 1.06 -12.71
CA ASP A 5 1.75 1.24 -13.39
C ASP A 5 0.64 0.32 -12.82
N SER A 6 0.98 -0.84 -12.24
CA SER A 6 -0.01 -1.83 -11.78
C SER A 6 0.20 -2.37 -10.37
N ALA A 7 1.31 -2.07 -9.69
CA ALA A 7 1.60 -2.70 -8.40
C ALA A 7 0.49 -2.52 -7.34
N LEU A 8 -0.23 -1.38 -7.34
CA LEU A 8 -1.36 -1.19 -6.43
C LEU A 8 -2.48 -2.20 -6.64
N THR A 9 -2.72 -2.67 -7.87
CA THR A 9 -3.82 -3.60 -8.20
C THR A 9 -3.61 -5.02 -7.70
N PHE A 10 -2.45 -5.32 -7.11
CA PHE A 10 -2.17 -6.62 -6.49
C PHE A 10 -2.13 -6.53 -4.95
N LEU A 11 -2.40 -5.36 -4.36
CA LEU A 11 -2.37 -5.22 -2.90
C LEU A 11 -3.51 -5.98 -2.22
N ASP A 12 -4.60 -6.25 -2.94
CA ASP A 12 -5.73 -7.07 -2.50
C ASP A 12 -5.32 -8.54 -2.28
N GLU A 13 -4.23 -9.01 -2.90
CA GLU A 13 -3.66 -10.33 -2.63
C GLU A 13 -3.12 -10.45 -1.20
N PHE A 14 -2.81 -9.34 -0.52
CA PHE A 14 -2.42 -9.39 0.89
C PHE A 14 -3.60 -9.54 1.86
N ILE A 15 -4.84 -9.39 1.38
CA ILE A 15 -6.03 -9.66 2.19
C ILE A 15 -6.11 -11.16 2.46
N GLY A 16 -6.09 -11.52 3.74
CA GLY A 16 -6.07 -12.91 4.19
C GLY A 16 -4.78 -13.65 3.88
N LEU A 17 -3.65 -12.93 3.75
CA LEU A 17 -2.34 -13.50 3.41
C LEU A 17 -2.02 -14.79 4.22
N TYR A 18 -2.31 -14.79 5.52
CA TYR A 18 -1.98 -15.90 6.43
C TYR A 18 -3.17 -16.81 6.75
N THR A 19 -4.32 -16.66 6.10
CA THR A 19 -5.52 -17.48 6.36
C THR A 19 -5.89 -18.42 5.22
N ARG A 20 -5.11 -18.40 4.12
CA ARG A 20 -5.31 -19.27 2.95
C ARG A 20 -4.90 -20.72 3.21
N ASP A 21 -4.05 -20.93 4.21
CA ASP A 21 -3.57 -22.24 4.64
C ASP A 21 -3.65 -22.31 6.17
N GLU A 22 -4.34 -23.32 6.69
CA GLU A 22 -4.59 -23.48 8.13
C GLU A 22 -3.31 -23.72 8.93
N SER A 23 -2.32 -24.42 8.35
CA SER A 23 -1.05 -24.68 9.01
C SER A 23 -0.24 -23.38 9.16
N VAL A 24 -0.24 -22.55 8.12
CA VAL A 24 0.40 -21.22 8.14
C VAL A 24 -0.30 -20.31 9.15
N GLU A 25 -1.63 -20.30 9.17
CA GLU A 25 -2.40 -19.49 10.12
C GLU A 25 -2.04 -19.86 11.57
N LYS A 26 -1.99 -21.17 11.87
CA LYS A 26 -1.66 -21.67 13.20
C LYS A 26 -0.25 -21.26 13.64
N ILE A 27 0.72 -21.35 12.74
CA ILE A 27 2.11 -20.91 13.01
C ILE A 27 2.13 -19.40 13.27
N ALA A 28 1.54 -18.61 12.39
CA ALA A 28 1.58 -17.15 12.46
C ALA A 28 0.81 -16.57 13.66
N ARG A 29 -0.24 -17.25 14.14
CA ARG A 29 -0.97 -16.88 15.37
C ARG A 29 -0.32 -17.42 16.64
N GLY A 30 0.36 -18.56 16.55
CA GLY A 30 0.98 -19.24 17.68
C GLY A 30 2.30 -18.63 18.14
N ASP A 31 2.95 -17.83 17.29
CA ASP A 31 4.18 -17.11 17.62
C ASP A 31 3.89 -15.68 18.11
N PRO A 32 4.13 -15.37 19.41
CA PRO A 32 3.95 -14.01 19.95
C PRO A 32 4.89 -12.97 19.34
N GLN A 33 6.00 -13.41 18.74
CA GLN A 33 6.99 -12.54 18.10
C GLN A 33 6.76 -12.41 16.60
N PHE A 34 5.69 -12.99 16.05
CA PHE A 34 5.39 -12.96 14.63
C PHE A 34 5.24 -11.53 14.11
N ARG A 35 6.12 -11.15 13.17
CA ARG A 35 6.12 -9.81 12.56
C ARG A 35 5.40 -9.84 11.22
N LEU A 36 4.45 -8.93 11.05
CA LEU A 36 3.78 -8.72 9.78
C LEU A 36 4.74 -8.08 8.76
N PRO A 37 4.58 -8.40 7.46
CA PRO A 37 5.49 -7.94 6.43
C PRO A 37 5.38 -6.42 6.25
N THR A 38 6.52 -5.80 5.98
CA THR A 38 6.58 -4.42 5.47
C THR A 38 6.43 -4.46 3.95
N ILE A 39 5.38 -3.80 3.45
CA ILE A 39 5.09 -3.68 2.04
C ILE A 39 5.76 -2.43 1.50
N ASN A 40 6.54 -2.59 0.43
CA ASN A 40 7.11 -1.49 -0.35
C ASN A 40 6.49 -1.55 -1.74
N VAL A 41 5.58 -0.61 -2.05
CA VAL A 41 4.82 -0.60 -3.30
C VAL A 41 5.13 0.65 -4.09
N HIS A 42 5.47 0.50 -5.37
CA HIS A 42 5.69 1.63 -6.25
C HIS A 42 4.42 1.99 -7.00
N CYS A 43 4.15 3.27 -7.18
CA CYS A 43 3.00 3.72 -7.95
C CYS A 43 3.24 5.06 -8.64
N PHE A 44 2.44 5.34 -9.67
CA PHE A 44 2.31 6.68 -10.22
C PHE A 44 1.05 7.38 -9.69
N GLU A 45 1.16 8.68 -9.51
CA GLU A 45 0.02 9.57 -9.28
C GLU A 45 0.03 10.63 -10.37
N LYS A 46 -1.00 10.65 -11.22
CA LYS A 46 -1.10 11.60 -12.34
C LYS A 46 -1.99 12.78 -11.93
N PHE A 47 -1.69 13.95 -12.45
CA PHE A 47 -2.55 15.14 -12.33
C PHE A 47 -2.66 15.88 -13.66
N SER A 48 -3.64 16.78 -13.77
CA SER A 48 -3.85 17.57 -14.99
C SER A 48 -2.79 18.67 -15.12
N SER A 49 -2.38 18.99 -16.35
CA SER A 49 -1.56 20.18 -16.63
C SER A 49 -2.39 21.47 -16.70
N ASP A 50 -3.71 21.34 -16.83
CA ASP A 50 -4.62 22.47 -17.00
C ASP A 50 -5.14 23.02 -15.67
N GLU A 51 -4.81 22.35 -14.57
CA GLU A 51 -5.12 22.73 -13.20
C GLU A 51 -3.83 23.11 -12.44
N PRO A 52 -3.92 23.90 -11.36
CA PRO A 52 -2.78 24.13 -10.49
C PRO A 52 -2.13 22.81 -10.03
N GLU A 53 -0.80 22.75 -10.02
CA GLU A 53 -0.07 21.57 -9.54
C GLU A 53 -0.50 21.27 -8.09
N PRO A 54 -1.00 20.07 -7.80
CA PRO A 54 -1.40 19.71 -6.45
C PRO A 54 -0.18 19.70 -5.53
N SER A 55 -0.40 20.07 -4.28
CA SER A 55 0.62 19.94 -3.25
C SER A 55 1.04 18.48 -3.08
N MET A 56 2.27 18.27 -2.60
CA MET A 56 2.77 16.93 -2.32
C MET A 56 1.89 16.19 -1.29
N GLN A 57 1.33 16.92 -0.32
CA GLN A 57 0.44 16.35 0.68
C GLN A 57 -0.86 15.82 0.05
N GLU A 58 -1.45 16.54 -0.89
CA GLU A 58 -2.63 16.07 -1.63
C GLU A 58 -2.32 14.82 -2.45
N LEU A 59 -1.17 14.77 -3.12
CA LEU A 59 -0.73 13.57 -3.85
C LEU A 59 -0.56 12.36 -2.92
N TYR A 60 0.06 12.53 -1.76
CA TYR A 60 0.17 11.47 -0.76
C TYR A 60 -1.20 11.00 -0.26
N ARG A 61 -2.14 11.92 -0.02
CA ARG A 61 -3.52 11.58 0.40
C ARG A 61 -4.27 10.79 -0.68
N ARG A 62 -4.11 11.12 -1.96
CA ARG A 62 -4.69 10.35 -3.07
C ARG A 62 -4.13 8.94 -3.12
N VAL A 63 -2.81 8.79 -3.03
CA VAL A 63 -2.15 7.47 -3.03
C VAL A 63 -2.56 6.64 -1.81
N HIS A 64 -2.59 7.24 -0.61
CA HIS A 64 -3.07 6.61 0.62
C HIS A 64 -4.52 6.11 0.49
N SER A 65 -5.42 6.97 0.00
CA SER A 65 -6.82 6.62 -0.21
C SER A 65 -6.99 5.45 -1.17
N ARG A 66 -6.19 5.41 -2.26
CA ARG A 66 -6.18 4.27 -3.18
C ARG A 66 -5.71 2.98 -2.48
N ILE A 67 -4.61 3.04 -1.72
CA ILE A 67 -4.09 1.86 -1.01
C ILE A 67 -5.11 1.34 0.00
N THR A 68 -5.61 2.20 0.89
CA THR A 68 -6.58 1.82 1.95
C THR A 68 -7.88 1.26 1.38
N LYS A 69 -8.35 1.80 0.25
CA LYS A 69 -9.48 1.24 -0.49
C LYS A 69 -9.20 -0.17 -1.03
N ILE A 70 -8.00 -0.43 -1.58
CA ILE A 70 -7.67 -1.73 -2.19
C ILE A 70 -7.47 -2.80 -1.11
N ILE A 71 -6.80 -2.48 0.00
CA ILE A 71 -6.64 -3.42 1.13
C ILE A 71 -7.89 -3.52 2.01
N ASP A 72 -8.94 -2.75 1.67
CA ASP A 72 -10.23 -2.67 2.38
C ASP A 72 -10.04 -2.51 3.89
N PHE A 73 -9.21 -1.54 4.28
CA PHE A 73 -8.94 -1.23 5.67
C PHE A 73 -8.50 0.24 5.82
N PRO A 74 -9.12 1.01 6.75
CA PRO A 74 -8.83 2.42 6.94
C PRO A 74 -7.54 2.60 7.77
N ALA A 75 -6.40 2.13 7.25
CA ALA A 75 -5.11 2.28 7.92
C ALA A 75 -4.78 3.77 8.12
N PRO A 76 -4.31 4.18 9.32
CA PRO A 76 -3.89 5.55 9.59
C PRO A 76 -2.89 6.06 8.56
N PHE A 77 -3.02 7.33 8.16
CA PHE A 77 -2.10 7.92 7.19
C PHE A 77 -0.65 7.97 7.69
N ASP A 78 -0.46 8.16 8.99
CA ASP A 78 0.86 8.31 9.62
C ASP A 78 1.65 6.99 9.66
N ASP A 79 0.99 5.85 9.41
CA ASP A 79 1.64 4.53 9.28
C ASP A 79 2.30 4.32 7.91
N PHE A 80 2.12 5.28 6.98
CA PHE A 80 2.66 5.22 5.62
C PHE A 80 3.81 6.20 5.45
N HIS A 81 4.91 5.69 4.91
CA HIS A 81 6.02 6.50 4.46
C HIS A 81 5.96 6.66 2.94
N PHE A 82 5.88 7.91 2.47
CA PHE A 82 5.85 8.23 1.04
C PHE A 82 7.21 8.77 0.60
N HIS A 83 7.85 8.07 -0.33
CA HIS A 83 9.11 8.49 -0.91
C HIS A 83 8.91 8.85 -2.39
N LEU A 84 9.17 10.10 -2.77
CA LEU A 84 9.21 10.51 -4.17
C LEU A 84 10.49 9.94 -4.82
N VAL A 85 10.33 8.97 -5.71
CA VAL A 85 11.45 8.32 -6.41
C VAL A 85 11.97 9.23 -7.52
N ARG A 86 11.07 9.70 -8.39
CA ARG A 86 11.35 10.61 -9.51
C ARG A 86 10.06 11.12 -10.14
N LYS A 87 10.14 12.15 -10.99
CA LYS A 87 9.07 12.51 -11.94
C LYS A 87 9.36 11.82 -13.28
N VAL A 88 8.45 10.97 -13.78
CA VAL A 88 8.61 10.34 -15.12
C VAL A 88 8.06 11.22 -16.24
N ALA A 89 7.22 12.19 -15.87
CA ALA A 89 6.78 13.33 -16.67
C ALA A 89 6.43 14.49 -15.69
N PRO A 90 6.30 15.74 -16.15
CA PRO A 90 5.98 16.88 -15.28
C PRO A 90 4.75 16.63 -14.38
N THR A 91 3.73 15.97 -14.92
CA THR A 91 2.46 15.67 -14.26
C THR A 91 2.31 14.22 -13.79
N LYS A 92 3.41 13.45 -13.77
CA LYS A 92 3.43 12.03 -13.39
C LYS A 92 4.61 11.73 -12.45
N PRO A 93 4.54 12.09 -11.16
CA PRO A 93 5.45 11.59 -10.14
C PRO A 93 5.30 10.08 -9.91
N MET A 94 6.43 9.47 -9.57
CA MET A 94 6.55 8.09 -9.12
C MET A 94 6.89 8.07 -7.63
N PHE A 95 6.10 7.34 -6.85
CA PHE A 95 6.30 7.14 -5.42
C PHE A 95 6.69 5.70 -5.12
N CYS A 96 7.47 5.51 -4.07
CA CYS A 96 7.55 4.28 -3.31
C CYS A 96 6.83 4.53 -1.99
N VAL A 97 5.83 3.71 -1.68
CA VAL A 97 5.08 3.80 -0.43
C VAL A 97 5.42 2.58 0.43
N THR A 98 5.84 2.85 1.65
CA THR A 98 6.22 1.84 2.63
C THR A 98 5.23 1.85 3.78
N PHE A 99 4.67 0.69 4.11
CA PHE A 99 3.79 0.53 5.28
C PHE A 99 3.86 -0.92 5.79
N GLN A 100 3.58 -1.15 7.06
CA GLN A 100 3.41 -2.51 7.57
C GLN A 100 2.00 -3.01 7.24
N LEU A 101 1.88 -4.25 6.74
CA LEU A 101 0.59 -4.84 6.46
C LEU A 101 -0.25 -4.91 7.76
N PRO A 102 -1.45 -4.31 7.82
CA PRO A 102 -2.28 -4.36 9.03
C PRO A 102 -2.67 -5.79 9.40
N ARG A 103 -2.75 -6.08 10.69
CA ARG A 103 -3.05 -7.44 11.19
C ARG A 103 -4.43 -7.89 10.74
N GLU A 104 -5.39 -6.99 10.78
CA GLU A 104 -6.78 -7.18 10.37
C GLU A 104 -6.93 -7.46 8.87
N VAL A 105 -5.98 -7.00 8.06
CA VAL A 105 -5.92 -7.32 6.63
C VAL A 105 -5.28 -8.69 6.44
N ALA A 106 -4.13 -8.92 7.04
CA ALA A 106 -3.34 -10.15 6.87
C ALA A 106 -4.06 -11.42 7.35
N PHE A 107 -4.91 -11.29 8.38
CA PHE A 107 -5.64 -12.38 9.02
C PHE A 107 -7.14 -12.38 8.73
N ARG A 108 -7.60 -11.62 7.73
CA ARG A 108 -9.00 -11.61 7.30
C ARG A 108 -9.37 -12.93 6.64
N LYS A 109 -10.50 -13.54 7.02
CA LYS A 109 -11.04 -14.69 6.29
C LYS A 109 -11.59 -14.19 4.94
N LYS A 110 -11.06 -14.75 3.85
CA LYS A 110 -11.64 -14.64 2.50
C LYS A 110 -12.72 -15.69 2.33
#